data_AF-A0A1V5N0U4-F1
#
_entry.id   AF-A0A1V5N0U4-F1
#
_cell.length_a   1.000
_cell.length_b   1.000
_cell.length_c   1.000
_cell.angle_alpha   90.00
_cell.angle_beta   90.00
_cell.angle_gamma   90.00
#
_symmetry.space_group_name_H-M   'P 1'
#
loop_
_entity.id
_entity.type
_entity.pdbx_description
1 polymer ?
#
loop_
_entity_poly.entity_id
_entity_poly.type
_entity_poly.pdbx_seq_one_letter_code
_entity_poly.pdbx_strand_id
1 'polypeptide(L)'
;MSIDENVTKLMDNKGELMKLIADSVHKGKEVYADQYIEGREFNISILGGKEGPQVLLPAEMCFYNYPEGKLKVVGYRTKWVEDSFEYENTRRTFDFPPDDAPLLELLKQICLKCWKAFNLKGYARVDFRVDKNNVPYVLEINANPCISPSSGFISAAKQTGISMKEVFERIIYDTYHKI
;
A
#
# COMPACT_ATOMS: atom_id res chain seq x y z
N MET A 1 2.79 8.98 4.00
CA MET A 1 2.55 10.28 3.33
C MET A 1 1.93 9.92 2.00
N SER A 2 0.67 10.26 1.71
CA SER A 2 0.05 9.78 0.46
C SER A 2 0.74 10.43 -0.73
N ILE A 3 1.07 9.64 -1.74
CA ILE A 3 1.55 10.14 -3.04
C ILE A 3 0.47 11.09 -3.58
N ASP A 4 0.84 12.35 -3.81
CA ASP A 4 0.02 13.32 -4.52
C ASP A 4 0.53 13.43 -5.96
N GLU A 5 -0.35 13.13 -6.90
CA GLU A 5 -0.08 13.08 -8.33
C GLU A 5 0.30 14.47 -8.89
N ASN A 6 -0.05 15.57 -8.19
CA ASN A 6 0.34 16.93 -8.59
C ASN A 6 1.80 17.28 -8.27
N VAL A 7 2.43 16.54 -7.36
CA VAL A 7 3.84 16.73 -6.96
C VAL A 7 4.73 15.54 -7.35
N THR A 8 4.14 14.50 -7.92
CA THR A 8 4.86 13.33 -8.44
C THR A 8 5.19 13.55 -9.90
N LYS A 9 6.48 13.59 -10.23
CA LYS A 9 6.95 13.75 -11.61
C LYS A 9 7.73 12.51 -12.04
N LEU A 10 7.25 11.83 -13.08
CA LEU A 10 8.03 10.79 -13.74
C LEU A 10 9.17 11.46 -14.51
N MET A 11 10.38 10.95 -14.33
CA MET A 11 11.57 11.41 -15.03
C MET A 11 12.19 10.21 -15.75
N ASP A 12 12.35 10.31 -17.06
CA ASP A 12 12.99 9.32 -17.93
C ASP A 12 14.45 9.71 -18.26
N ASN A 13 14.86 10.92 -17.90
CA ASN A 13 16.21 11.44 -18.13
C ASN A 13 16.94 11.73 -16.81
N LYS A 14 18.09 11.07 -16.61
CA LYS A 14 18.94 11.25 -15.42
C LYS A 14 19.43 12.68 -15.24
N GLY A 15 19.81 13.37 -16.32
CA GLY A 15 20.30 14.75 -16.26
C GLY A 15 19.22 15.71 -15.78
N GLU A 16 18.00 15.56 -16.29
CA GLU A 16 16.85 16.37 -15.84
C GLU A 16 16.45 16.06 -14.40
N LEU A 17 16.48 14.78 -13.99
CA LEU A 17 16.23 14.39 -12.61
C LEU A 17 17.22 15.05 -11.65
N MET A 18 18.52 14.99 -11.96
CA MET A 18 19.56 15.59 -11.11
C MET A 18 19.42 17.11 -11.02
N LYS A 19 19.04 17.78 -12.12
CA LYS A 19 18.76 19.21 -12.11
C LYS A 19 17.57 19.56 -11.21
N LEU A 20 16.47 18.81 -11.33
CA LEU A 20 15.27 19.02 -10.51
C LEU A 20 15.56 18.82 -9.01
N ILE A 21 16.33 17.79 -8.66
CA ILE A 21 16.76 17.54 -7.28
C ILE A 21 17.60 18.72 -6.78
N ALA A 22 18.62 19.14 -7.53
CA ALA A 22 19.48 20.25 -7.15
C ALA A 22 18.70 21.56 -6.93
N ASP A 23 17.80 21.91 -7.85
CA ASP A 23 16.95 23.09 -7.77
C ASP A 23 16.01 23.04 -6.55
N SER A 24 15.52 21.85 -6.19
CA SER A 24 14.61 21.66 -5.06
C SER A 24 15.34 21.75 -3.72
N VAL A 25 16.50 21.12 -3.62
CA VAL A 25 17.38 21.20 -2.45
C VAL A 25 17.86 22.63 -2.22
N HIS A 26 18.23 23.37 -3.29
CA HIS A 26 18.59 24.78 -3.18
C HIS A 26 17.46 25.66 -2.61
N LYS A 27 16.20 25.28 -2.87
CA LYS A 27 15.01 25.93 -2.32
C LYS A 27 14.65 25.46 -0.91
N GLY A 28 15.53 24.67 -0.26
CA GLY A 28 15.31 24.15 1.09
C GLY A 28 14.23 23.06 1.17
N LYS A 29 13.92 22.38 0.06
CA LYS A 29 12.97 21.26 0.04
C LYS A 29 13.69 19.94 0.25
N GLU A 30 13.10 19.08 1.06
CA GLU A 30 13.44 17.66 1.06
C GLU A 30 12.81 16.99 -0.16
N VAL A 31 13.60 16.18 -0.86
CA VAL A 31 13.16 15.45 -2.04
C VAL A 31 13.55 13.99 -1.92
N TYR A 32 12.69 13.15 -2.47
CA TYR A 32 12.90 11.71 -2.54
C TYR A 32 12.70 11.27 -3.98
N ALA A 33 13.58 10.42 -4.47
CA ALA A 33 13.56 9.92 -5.83
C ALA A 33 13.76 8.41 -5.79
N ASP A 34 12.76 7.69 -6.28
CA ASP A 34 12.77 6.24 -6.38
C ASP A 34 12.56 5.81 -7.82
N GLN A 35 13.07 4.62 -8.13
CA GLN A 35 12.76 3.97 -9.40
C GLN A 35 11.26 3.63 -9.44
N TYR A 36 10.60 3.98 -10.54
CA TYR A 36 9.24 3.50 -10.79
C TYR A 36 9.26 2.00 -11.08
N ILE A 37 8.58 1.22 -10.25
CA ILE A 37 8.42 -0.23 -10.44
C ILE A 37 7.10 -0.48 -11.18
N GLU A 38 7.23 -0.79 -12.48
CA GLU A 38 6.09 -1.21 -13.29
C GLU A 38 5.63 -2.61 -12.90
N GLY A 39 4.31 -2.80 -12.83
CA GLY A 39 3.70 -4.09 -12.52
C GLY A 39 2.45 -3.93 -11.66
N ARG A 40 2.22 -4.90 -10.78
CA ARG A 40 1.03 -5.00 -9.91
C ARG A 40 1.23 -4.20 -8.63
N GLU A 41 0.14 -3.72 -8.03
CA GLU A 41 0.16 -3.03 -6.75
C GLU A 41 -0.72 -3.76 -5.73
N PHE A 42 -0.18 -4.00 -4.53
CA PHE A 42 -0.89 -4.68 -3.45
C PHE A 42 -0.90 -3.84 -2.18
N ASN A 43 -2.03 -3.87 -1.47
CA ASN A 43 -2.15 -3.34 -0.12
C ASN A 43 -2.50 -4.48 0.83
N ILE A 44 -1.63 -4.77 1.79
CA ILE A 44 -1.81 -5.91 2.70
C ILE A 44 -1.86 -5.43 4.13
N SER A 45 -3.01 -5.64 4.76
CA SER A 45 -3.26 -5.25 6.14
C SER A 45 -2.79 -6.32 7.11
N ILE A 46 -2.28 -5.88 8.27
CA ILE A 46 -1.86 -6.72 9.38
C ILE A 46 -2.62 -6.25 10.61
N LEU A 47 -3.22 -7.16 11.35
CA LEU A 47 -3.97 -6.90 12.57
C LEU A 47 -3.32 -7.61 13.75
N GLY A 48 -2.92 -6.87 14.77
CA GLY A 48 -2.41 -7.39 16.04
C GLY A 48 -3.50 -8.09 16.86
N GLY A 49 -3.13 -8.68 17.99
CA GLY A 49 -4.07 -9.43 18.83
C GLY A 49 -3.36 -10.44 19.72
N LYS A 50 -4.17 -11.18 20.50
CA LYS A 50 -3.71 -12.14 21.52
C LYS A 50 -2.70 -13.18 20.99
N GLU A 51 -2.90 -13.64 19.77
CA GLU A 51 -2.06 -14.67 19.14
C GLU A 51 -0.92 -14.08 18.29
N GLY A 52 -0.74 -12.75 18.34
CA GLY A 52 0.23 -12.02 17.53
C GLY A 52 -0.37 -11.43 16.25
N PRO A 53 0.48 -10.98 15.31
CA PRO A 53 0.03 -10.37 14.07
C PRO A 53 -0.60 -11.38 13.12
N GLN A 54 -1.82 -11.09 12.69
CA GLN A 54 -2.48 -11.79 11.59
C GLN A 54 -2.40 -10.95 10.32
N VAL A 55 -1.85 -11.52 9.25
CA VAL A 55 -1.92 -10.91 7.92
C VAL A 55 -3.31 -11.18 7.34
N LEU A 56 -4.00 -10.13 6.94
CA LEU A 56 -5.33 -10.19 6.33
C LEU A 56 -5.22 -10.59 4.85
N LEU A 57 -6.36 -10.88 4.22
CA LEU A 57 -6.41 -11.22 2.81
C LEU A 57 -5.75 -10.10 1.97
N PRO A 58 -4.76 -10.43 1.10
CA PRO A 58 -4.14 -9.44 0.23
C PRO A 58 -5.18 -8.76 -0.66
N ALA A 59 -5.03 -7.45 -0.85
CA ALA A 59 -5.83 -6.70 -1.81
C ALA A 59 -4.92 -6.25 -2.96
N GLU A 60 -5.32 -6.49 -4.19
CA GLU A 60 -4.66 -5.92 -5.37
C GLU A 60 -5.41 -4.70 -5.87
N MET A 61 -4.67 -3.67 -6.26
CA MET A 61 -5.18 -2.46 -6.90
C MET A 61 -4.99 -2.59 -8.41
N CYS A 62 -6.09 -2.80 -9.12
CA CYS A 62 -6.13 -2.99 -10.57
C CYS A 62 -6.41 -1.65 -11.27
N PHE A 63 -5.62 -1.36 -12.31
CA PHE A 63 -5.69 -0.12 -13.09
C PHE A 63 -6.27 -0.41 -14.49
N TYR A 64 -7.50 0.02 -14.74
CA TYR A 64 -8.23 -0.24 -16.00
C TYR A 64 -8.17 0.96 -16.93
N ASN A 65 -8.14 0.77 -18.25
CA ASN A 65 -8.22 1.85 -19.24
C ASN A 65 -7.16 2.97 -19.13
N TYR A 66 -6.12 2.82 -18.30
CA TYR A 66 -5.06 3.82 -18.18
C TYR A 66 -4.35 3.98 -19.54
N PRO A 67 -4.29 5.19 -20.11
CA PRO A 67 -3.63 5.42 -21.38
C PRO A 67 -2.12 5.16 -21.27
N GLU A 68 -1.50 4.87 -22.40
CA GLU A 68 -0.05 4.68 -22.49
C GLU A 68 0.69 5.90 -21.90
N GLY A 69 1.73 5.63 -21.11
CA GLY A 69 2.50 6.67 -20.42
C GLY A 69 1.86 7.26 -19.16
N LYS A 70 0.59 6.97 -18.85
CA LYS A 70 0.00 7.40 -17.57
C LYS A 70 0.46 6.48 -16.44
N LEU A 71 0.99 7.09 -15.39
CA LEU A 71 1.40 6.38 -14.19
C LEU A 71 0.20 5.66 -13.56
N LYS A 72 0.35 4.34 -13.42
CA LYS A 72 -0.56 3.50 -12.64
C LYS A 72 -0.10 3.58 -11.20
N VAL A 73 -0.62 4.51 -10.39
CA VAL A 73 -0.26 4.72 -8.97
C VAL A 73 -1.50 5.07 -8.16
N VAL A 74 -1.63 4.52 -6.94
CA VAL A 74 -2.76 4.84 -6.06
C VAL A 74 -2.44 6.10 -5.24
N GLY A 75 -2.72 7.26 -5.84
CA GLY A 75 -2.48 8.58 -5.27
C GLY A 75 -3.71 9.22 -4.61
N TYR A 76 -3.63 10.53 -4.39
CA TYR A 76 -4.72 11.33 -3.81
C TYR A 76 -5.99 11.29 -4.69
N ARG A 77 -5.84 11.45 -6.01
CA ARG A 77 -6.99 11.56 -6.93
C ARG A 77 -7.76 10.25 -6.98
N THR A 78 -7.02 9.14 -7.02
CA THR A 78 -7.56 7.77 -6.90
C THR A 78 -8.42 7.56 -5.64
N LYS A 79 -8.12 8.26 -4.53
CA LYS A 79 -8.76 8.03 -3.21
C LYS A 79 -9.88 9.02 -2.88
N TRP A 80 -9.77 10.26 -3.34
CA TRP A 80 -10.54 11.38 -2.77
C TRP A 80 -11.22 12.27 -3.80
N VAL A 81 -10.95 12.07 -5.09
CA VAL A 81 -11.58 12.85 -6.17
C VAL A 81 -12.51 11.92 -6.93
N GLU A 82 -13.76 11.82 -6.47
CA GLU A 82 -14.74 10.84 -6.97
C GLU A 82 -14.97 10.92 -8.48
N ASP A 83 -14.94 12.12 -9.06
CA ASP A 83 -15.11 12.35 -10.50
C ASP A 83 -13.79 12.28 -11.30
N SER A 84 -12.70 11.80 -10.68
CA SER A 84 -11.42 11.65 -11.38
C SER A 84 -11.38 10.36 -12.18
N PHE A 85 -10.71 10.42 -13.34
CA PHE A 85 -10.39 9.23 -14.12
C PHE A 85 -9.77 8.12 -13.26
N GLU A 86 -8.84 8.49 -12.38
CA GLU A 86 -8.14 7.55 -11.51
C GLU A 86 -9.08 6.84 -10.53
N TYR A 87 -10.04 7.56 -9.94
CA TYR A 87 -11.02 6.99 -9.01
C TYR A 87 -11.94 5.97 -9.71
N GLU A 88 -12.46 6.30 -10.89
CA GLU A 88 -13.37 5.42 -11.64
C GLU A 88 -12.69 4.16 -12.18
N ASN A 89 -11.41 4.29 -12.53
CA ASN A 89 -10.67 3.27 -13.27
C ASN A 89 -9.65 2.50 -12.42
N THR A 90 -9.59 2.74 -11.11
CA THR A 90 -8.76 1.97 -10.19
C THR A 90 -9.65 1.22 -9.22
N ARG A 91 -9.62 -0.11 -9.26
CA ARG A 91 -10.49 -0.94 -8.43
C ARG A 91 -9.68 -1.93 -7.63
N ARG A 92 -10.19 -2.24 -6.44
CA ARG A 92 -9.63 -3.28 -5.58
C ARG A 92 -10.21 -4.64 -5.94
N THR A 93 -9.38 -5.66 -5.98
CA THR A 93 -9.80 -7.06 -6.02
C THR A 93 -9.19 -7.86 -4.87
N PHE A 94 -9.88 -8.94 -4.52
CA PHE A 94 -9.41 -9.99 -3.61
C PHE A 94 -9.40 -11.37 -4.30
N ASP A 95 -9.78 -11.39 -5.58
CA ASP A 95 -9.86 -12.59 -6.40
C ASP A 95 -8.51 -12.79 -7.08
N PHE A 96 -7.90 -13.94 -6.80
CA PHE A 96 -6.59 -14.31 -7.33
C PHE A 96 -6.67 -15.66 -8.04
N PRO A 97 -6.03 -15.82 -9.22
CA PRO A 97 -5.86 -17.13 -9.83
C PRO A 97 -5.02 -18.04 -8.91
N PRO A 98 -5.20 -19.37 -8.96
CA PRO A 98 -4.41 -20.30 -8.15
C PRO A 98 -2.90 -20.14 -8.30
N ASP A 99 -2.43 -19.74 -9.49
CA ASP A 99 -1.02 -19.54 -9.81
C ASP A 99 -0.36 -18.38 -9.02
N ASP A 100 -1.16 -17.47 -8.45
CA ASP A 100 -0.65 -16.39 -7.60
C ASP A 100 -0.31 -16.86 -6.17
N ALA A 101 -0.70 -18.06 -5.77
CA ALA A 101 -0.52 -18.54 -4.40
C ALA A 101 0.92 -18.39 -3.87
N PRO A 102 1.99 -18.71 -4.63
CA PRO A 102 3.37 -18.51 -4.17
C PRO A 102 3.71 -17.03 -3.93
N LEU A 103 3.25 -16.13 -4.80
CA LEU A 103 3.46 -14.69 -4.65
C LEU A 103 2.74 -14.17 -3.41
N LEU A 104 1.47 -14.53 -3.23
CA LEU A 104 0.67 -14.09 -2.09
C LEU A 104 1.27 -14.56 -0.76
N GLU A 105 1.81 -15.78 -0.71
CA GLU A 105 2.50 -16.28 0.47
C GLU A 105 3.80 -15.51 0.76
N LEU A 106 4.60 -15.22 -0.28
CA LEU A 106 5.79 -14.39 -0.14
C LEU A 106 5.46 -12.99 0.40
N LEU A 107 4.41 -12.35 -0.12
CA LEU A 107 3.96 -11.04 0.34
C LEU A 107 3.55 -11.06 1.82
N LYS A 108 2.82 -12.10 2.27
CA LYS A 108 2.45 -12.28 3.68
C LYS A 108 3.69 -12.44 4.57
N GLN A 109 4.69 -13.21 4.12
CA GLN A 109 5.94 -13.36 4.85
C GLN A 109 6.70 -12.04 4.99
N ILE A 110 6.73 -11.22 3.93
CA ILE A 110 7.35 -9.88 3.99
C ILE A 110 6.57 -8.98 4.96
N CYS A 111 5.24 -9.03 4.95
CA CYS A 111 4.42 -8.29 5.92
C CYS A 111 4.80 -8.60 7.37
N LEU A 112 4.97 -9.87 7.72
CA LEU A 112 5.40 -10.29 9.07
C LEU A 112 6.83 -9.85 9.38
N LYS A 113 7.74 -9.87 8.40
CA LYS A 113 9.10 -9.31 8.56
C LYS A 113 9.05 -7.81 8.83
N CYS A 114 8.24 -7.05 8.09
CA CYS A 114 8.01 -5.62 8.33
C CYS A 114 7.44 -5.38 9.73
N TRP A 115 6.44 -6.15 10.14
CA TRP A 115 5.85 -6.05 11.49
C TRP A 115 6.92 -6.14 12.58
N LYS A 116 7.80 -7.15 12.48
CA LYS A 116 8.88 -7.35 13.45
C LYS A 116 9.96 -6.26 13.34
N ALA A 117 10.43 -5.95 12.13
CA ALA A 117 11.54 -5.03 11.91
C ALA A 117 11.22 -3.60 12.38
N PHE A 118 9.97 -3.18 12.23
CA PHE A 118 9.51 -1.85 12.63
C PHE A 118 8.80 -1.83 13.99
N ASN A 119 8.79 -2.96 14.72
CA ASN A 119 8.14 -3.09 16.03
C ASN A 119 6.69 -2.57 16.01
N LEU A 120 5.94 -2.95 14.97
CA LEU A 120 4.55 -2.54 14.76
C LEU A 120 3.63 -3.19 15.80
N LYS A 121 2.52 -2.51 16.10
CA LYS A 121 1.50 -2.93 17.06
C LYS A 121 0.12 -2.44 16.62
N GLY A 122 -0.91 -3.08 17.16
CA GLY A 122 -2.32 -2.77 16.91
C GLY A 122 -2.74 -3.19 15.51
N TYR A 123 -2.32 -2.42 14.51
CA TYR A 123 -2.67 -2.63 13.12
C TYR A 123 -1.72 -1.86 12.20
N ALA A 124 -1.52 -2.38 11.00
CA ALA A 124 -0.70 -1.73 9.99
C ALA A 124 -1.15 -2.15 8.58
N ARG A 125 -0.62 -1.46 7.57
CA ARG A 125 -0.74 -1.88 6.17
C ARG A 125 0.62 -1.73 5.50
N VAL A 126 1.02 -2.76 4.76
CA VAL A 126 2.22 -2.73 3.94
C VAL A 126 1.78 -2.67 2.49
N ASP A 127 2.29 -1.67 1.77
CA ASP A 127 1.96 -1.44 0.37
C ASP A 127 3.13 -1.90 -0.51
N PHE A 128 2.83 -2.60 -1.58
CA PHE A 128 3.81 -3.26 -2.44
C PHE A 128 3.65 -2.88 -3.90
N ARG A 129 4.78 -2.89 -4.60
CA ARG A 129 4.83 -3.15 -6.03
C ARG A 129 5.39 -4.54 -6.30
N VAL A 130 4.85 -5.20 -7.30
CA VAL A 130 5.36 -6.48 -7.78
C VAL A 130 5.66 -6.33 -9.26
N ASP A 131 6.92 -6.52 -9.64
CA ASP A 131 7.33 -6.37 -11.03
C ASP A 131 6.85 -7.53 -11.93
N LYS A 132 7.12 -7.44 -13.23
CA LYS A 132 6.76 -8.47 -14.22
C LYS A 132 7.38 -9.86 -13.97
N ASN A 133 8.40 -9.95 -13.12
CA ASN A 133 9.06 -11.20 -12.74
C ASN A 133 8.59 -11.71 -11.37
N ASN A 134 7.48 -11.17 -10.84
CA ASN A 134 6.94 -11.46 -9.52
C ASN A 134 7.89 -11.12 -8.36
N VAL A 135 8.78 -10.14 -8.53
CA VAL A 135 9.64 -9.65 -7.45
C VAL A 135 8.90 -8.55 -6.67
N PRO A 136 8.66 -8.73 -5.36
CA PRO A 136 7.99 -7.74 -4.54
C PRO A 136 8.94 -6.67 -4.00
N TYR A 137 8.48 -5.42 -3.99
CA TYR A 137 9.13 -4.24 -3.45
C TYR A 137 8.18 -3.58 -2.45
N VAL A 138 8.62 -3.37 -1.21
CA VAL A 138 7.85 -2.61 -0.21
C VAL A 138 7.93 -1.13 -0.57
N LEU A 139 6.78 -0.51 -0.83
CA LEU A 139 6.69 0.93 -1.08
C LEU A 139 6.65 1.72 0.22
N GLU A 140 5.71 1.38 1.10
CA GLU A 140 5.57 2.04 2.39
C GLU A 140 4.92 1.12 3.43
N ILE A 141 5.13 1.47 4.69
CA ILE A 141 4.46 0.86 5.83
C ILE A 141 3.60 1.93 6.48
N ASN A 142 2.29 1.78 6.36
CA ASN A 142 1.31 2.60 7.04
C ASN A 142 1.04 2.01 8.43
N ALA A 143 1.64 2.59 9.48
CA ALA A 143 1.41 2.18 10.87
C ALA A 143 0.06 2.66 11.45
N ASN A 144 -0.64 3.55 10.75
CA ASN A 144 -1.98 4.01 11.10
C ASN A 144 -2.81 4.19 9.82
N PRO A 145 -3.15 3.09 9.11
CA PRO A 145 -3.95 3.18 7.90
C PRO A 145 -5.38 3.61 8.25
N CYS A 146 -6.10 4.20 7.28
CA CYS A 146 -7.52 4.52 7.45
C CYS A 146 -8.33 3.26 7.78
N ILE A 147 -9.21 3.37 8.78
CA ILE A 147 -10.10 2.30 9.29
C ILE A 147 -11.59 2.71 9.24
N SER A 148 -11.94 3.64 8.35
CA SER A 148 -13.36 3.94 8.07
C SER A 148 -14.08 2.72 7.47
N PRO A 149 -15.42 2.64 7.52
CA PRO A 149 -16.17 1.46 7.05
C PRO A 149 -15.92 1.04 5.59
N SER A 150 -15.56 1.99 4.72
CA SER A 150 -15.22 1.81 3.30
C SER A 150 -13.71 1.68 3.02
N SER A 151 -12.88 1.78 4.05
CA SER A 151 -11.42 1.78 3.92
C SER A 151 -10.85 0.43 3.45
N GLY A 152 -9.64 0.48 2.88
CA GLY A 152 -8.85 -0.70 2.53
C GLY A 152 -8.70 -1.73 3.64
N PHE A 153 -8.42 -1.25 4.85
CA PHE A 153 -8.21 -2.11 5.99
C PHE A 153 -9.48 -2.88 6.37
N ILE A 154 -10.61 -2.18 6.48
CA ILE A 154 -11.90 -2.80 6.85
C ILE A 154 -12.40 -3.73 5.74
N SER A 155 -12.18 -3.41 4.46
CA SER A 155 -12.50 -4.35 3.38
C SER A 155 -11.68 -5.63 3.47
N ALA A 156 -10.37 -5.55 3.71
CA ALA A 156 -9.52 -6.73 3.86
C ALA A 156 -9.91 -7.57 5.09
N ALA A 157 -10.26 -6.93 6.21
CA ALA A 157 -10.76 -7.61 7.40
C ALA A 157 -12.06 -8.38 7.12
N LYS A 158 -13.04 -7.74 6.48
CA LYS A 158 -14.31 -8.38 6.09
C LYS A 158 -14.08 -9.60 5.18
N GLN A 159 -13.21 -9.48 4.19
CA GLN A 159 -12.88 -10.59 3.29
C GLN A 159 -12.10 -11.71 3.99
N THR A 160 -11.42 -11.42 5.09
CA THR A 160 -10.79 -12.41 5.97
C THR A 160 -11.80 -13.06 6.93
N GLY A 161 -13.06 -12.60 6.94
CA GLY A 161 -14.10 -13.07 7.87
C GLY A 161 -14.09 -12.37 9.24
N ILE A 162 -13.38 -11.24 9.37
CA ILE A 162 -13.27 -10.48 10.62
C ILE A 162 -14.21 -9.27 10.55
N SER A 163 -15.12 -9.17 11.52
CA SER A 163 -16.03 -8.04 11.65
C SER A 163 -15.29 -6.76 12.08
N MET A 164 -15.85 -5.61 11.74
CA MET A 164 -15.29 -4.31 12.17
C MET A 164 -15.24 -4.18 13.70
N LYS A 165 -16.21 -4.78 14.41
CA LYS A 165 -16.20 -4.84 15.88
C LYS A 165 -14.99 -5.60 16.40
N GLU A 166 -14.72 -6.79 15.86
CA GLU A 166 -13.56 -7.60 16.26
C GLU A 166 -12.23 -6.91 15.94
N VAL A 167 -12.14 -6.17 14.83
CA VAL A 167 -10.98 -5.33 14.52
C VAL A 167 -10.69 -4.36 15.66
N PHE A 168 -11.70 -3.59 16.09
CA PHE A 168 -11.50 -2.62 17.17
C PHE A 168 -11.18 -3.27 18.51
N GLU A 169 -11.86 -4.36 18.86
CA GLU A 169 -11.58 -5.11 20.08
C GLU A 169 -10.14 -5.60 20.13
N ARG A 170 -9.60 -6.09 19.01
CA ARG A 170 -8.21 -6.53 18.90
C ARG A 170 -7.21 -5.39 19.01
N ILE A 171 -7.47 -4.26 18.33
CA ILE A 171 -6.61 -3.07 18.39
C ILE A 171 -6.54 -2.56 19.83
N ILE A 172 -7.68 -2.43 20.50
CA ILE A 172 -7.77 -2.01 21.90
C ILE A 172 -6.96 -2.98 22.77
N TYR A 173 -7.21 -4.29 22.64
CA TYR A 173 -6.51 -5.29 23.43
C TYR A 173 -4.98 -5.21 23.30
N ASP A 174 -4.47 -5.14 22.07
CA ASP A 174 -3.04 -5.09 21.75
C ASP A 174 -2.35 -3.83 22.28
N THR A 175 -3.11 -2.75 22.47
CA THR A 175 -2.61 -1.48 23.02
C THR A 175 -2.45 -1.53 24.55
N TYR A 176 -3.31 -2.27 25.25
CA TYR A 176 -3.30 -2.35 26.72
C TYR A 176 -2.40 -3.45 27.29
N HIS A 177 -2.07 -4.48 26.52
CA HIS A 177 -1.25 -5.60 26.99
C HIS A 177 0.16 -5.50 26.41
N LYS A 178 1.07 -4.86 27.16
CA LYS A 178 2.51 -5.00 26.92
C LYS A 178 2.90 -6.47 27.16
N ILE A 179 3.60 -7.05 26.18
CA ILE A 179 4.48 -8.22 26.42
C ILE A 179 5.48 -7.83 27.51
#